data_AF-X1H464-F1
#
_entry.id   AF-X1H464-F1
#
_cell.length_a   1.000
_cell.length_b   1.000
_cell.length_c   1.000
_cell.angle_alpha   90.00
_cell.angle_beta   90.00
_cell.angle_gamma   90.00
#
_symmetry.space_group_name_H-M   'P 1'
#
loop_
_entity.id
_entity.type
_entity.pdbx_description
1 polymer ?
#
loop_
_entity_poly.entity_id
_entity_poly.type
_entity_poly.pdbx_seq_one_letter_code
_entity_poly.pdbx_strand_id
1 'polypeptide(L)'
;DKIFSDNDIKTKFLECPSSVKKHHPYKYGNLEHTIGMIKIFENLDAFYNRNTNLDVDLIYTGIILHDIGKIYEYYIYNGIPKINPEYSLIGHLILGDQLVLKFIKEIRDFPKDLENRIRHLILSHHGRKEWGSPVEPQFPEAEILHYLDMIDSRFKLNAKSSR
;
A
#
# COMPACT_ATOMS: atom_id res chain seq x y z
N ASP A 1 -0.29 8.22 -13.10
CA ASP A 1 0.68 7.94 -14.19
C ASP A 1 2.12 8.40 -13.94
N LYS A 2 2.38 9.63 -13.45
CA LYS A 2 3.75 10.14 -13.26
C LYS A 2 4.68 9.22 -12.44
N ILE A 3 4.20 8.67 -11.32
CA ILE A 3 4.99 7.78 -10.43
C ILE A 3 5.53 6.56 -11.19
N PHE A 4 4.66 5.81 -11.87
CA PHE A 4 5.02 4.58 -12.57
C PHE A 4 5.57 4.82 -13.99
N SER A 5 5.69 6.08 -14.41
CA SER A 5 6.45 6.45 -15.62
C SER A 5 7.96 6.43 -15.36
N ASP A 6 8.39 6.51 -14.09
CA ASP A 6 9.76 6.27 -13.69
C ASP A 6 10.06 4.76 -13.74
N ASN A 7 11.00 4.36 -14.61
CA ASN A 7 11.35 2.96 -14.83
C ASN A 7 11.97 2.29 -13.60
N ASP A 8 12.69 3.02 -12.76
CA ASP A 8 13.30 2.48 -11.55
C ASP A 8 12.20 2.18 -10.51
N ILE A 9 11.31 3.14 -10.27
CA ILE A 9 10.15 2.95 -9.36
C ILE A 9 9.29 1.80 -9.85
N LYS A 10 8.94 1.79 -11.15
CA LYS A 10 8.13 0.73 -11.74
C LYS A 10 8.78 -0.64 -11.57
N THR A 11 10.06 -0.78 -11.91
CA THR A 11 10.77 -2.06 -11.79
C THR A 11 10.82 -2.52 -10.34
N LYS A 12 11.19 -1.62 -9.41
CA LYS A 12 11.25 -1.98 -8.00
C LYS A 12 9.89 -2.36 -7.44
N PHE A 13 8.83 -1.62 -7.76
CA PHE A 13 7.48 -1.93 -7.31
C PHE A 13 7.01 -3.30 -7.78
N LEU A 14 7.27 -3.63 -9.04
CA LEU A 14 6.94 -4.94 -9.60
C LEU A 14 7.69 -6.05 -8.86
N GLU A 15 8.97 -5.88 -8.56
CA GLU A 15 9.80 -6.95 -8.01
C GLU A 15 9.80 -7.06 -6.48
N CYS A 16 9.41 -6.00 -5.77
CA CYS A 16 9.49 -5.91 -4.31
C CYS A 16 8.64 -6.99 -3.60
N PRO A 17 9.15 -7.60 -2.52
CA PRO A 17 8.32 -8.42 -1.64
C PRO A 17 7.38 -7.54 -0.80
N SER A 18 6.24 -8.08 -0.37
CA SER A 18 5.37 -7.33 0.57
C SER A 18 5.89 -7.42 2.01
N SER A 19 6.67 -8.44 2.36
CA SER A 19 7.31 -8.52 3.67
C SER A 19 8.58 -9.37 3.63
N VAL A 20 9.36 -9.36 4.72
CA VAL A 20 10.59 -10.17 4.80
C VAL A 20 10.32 -11.59 5.30
N LYS A 21 9.32 -11.79 6.17
CA LYS A 21 9.03 -13.09 6.80
C LYS A 21 7.53 -13.45 6.89
N LYS A 22 6.63 -12.52 6.54
CA LYS A 22 5.18 -12.65 6.77
C LYS A 22 4.45 -13.01 5.47
N HIS A 23 3.45 -12.23 5.09
CA HIS A 23 2.70 -12.43 3.85
C HIS A 23 3.54 -12.03 2.64
N HIS A 24 3.34 -12.72 1.53
CA HIS A 24 4.02 -12.47 0.26
C HIS A 24 5.55 -12.19 0.36
N PRO A 25 6.36 -13.02 1.07
CA PRO A 25 7.78 -12.76 1.29
C PRO A 25 8.62 -13.34 0.15
N TYR A 26 8.39 -12.85 -1.06
CA TYR A 26 9.08 -13.30 -2.27
C TYR A 26 9.04 -12.21 -3.34
N LYS A 27 9.89 -12.34 -4.36
CA LYS A 27 9.90 -11.44 -5.52
C LYS A 27 8.50 -11.37 -6.14
N TYR A 28 8.02 -10.18 -6.49
CA TYR A 28 6.65 -9.91 -6.96
C TYR A 28 5.54 -10.01 -5.90
N GLY A 29 5.90 -10.23 -4.64
CA GLY A 29 4.93 -10.38 -3.56
C GLY A 29 4.08 -9.12 -3.31
N ASN A 30 4.66 -7.93 -3.44
CA ASN A 30 3.91 -6.68 -3.27
C ASN A 30 2.88 -6.46 -4.38
N LEU A 31 3.24 -6.84 -5.61
CA LEU A 31 2.33 -6.79 -6.75
C LEU A 31 1.16 -7.77 -6.59
N GLU A 32 1.43 -9.00 -6.18
CA GLU A 32 0.38 -10.00 -5.91
C GLU A 32 -0.59 -9.51 -4.83
N HIS A 33 -0.05 -8.95 -3.74
CA HIS A 33 -0.84 -8.35 -2.66
C HIS A 33 -1.73 -7.20 -3.15
N THR A 34 -1.16 -6.27 -3.93
CA THR A 34 -1.90 -5.15 -4.53
C THR A 34 -3.04 -5.65 -5.43
N ILE A 35 -2.78 -6.65 -6.28
CA ILE A 35 -3.78 -7.27 -7.16
C ILE A 35 -4.86 -7.99 -6.35
N GLY A 36 -4.48 -8.66 -5.25
CA GLY A 36 -5.42 -9.32 -4.35
C GLY A 36 -6.41 -8.33 -3.73
N MET A 37 -5.91 -7.21 -3.20
CA MET A 37 -6.73 -6.12 -2.67
C MET A 37 -7.67 -5.52 -3.72
N ILE A 38 -7.19 -5.28 -4.95
CA ILE A 38 -8.02 -4.81 -6.08
C ILE A 38 -9.19 -5.78 -6.31
N LYS A 39 -8.90 -7.08 -6.41
CA LYS A 39 -9.95 -8.09 -6.65
C LYS A 39 -10.95 -8.19 -5.51
N ILE A 40 -10.51 -8.08 -4.26
CA ILE A 40 -11.41 -8.06 -3.10
C ILE A 40 -12.32 -6.82 -3.19
N PHE A 41 -11.74 -5.66 -3.50
CA PHE A 41 -12.50 -4.42 -3.60
C PHE A 41 -13.48 -4.41 -4.76
N GLU A 42 -13.13 -4.90 -5.95
CA GLU A 42 -14.05 -5.04 -7.10
C GLU A 42 -15.33 -5.82 -6.73
N ASN A 43 -15.19 -6.86 -5.91
CA ASN A 43 -16.34 -7.65 -5.43
C ASN A 43 -17.18 -6.88 -4.39
N LEU A 44 -16.53 -6.11 -3.51
CA LEU A 44 -17.23 -5.28 -2.52
C LEU A 44 -17.97 -4.11 -3.19
N ASP A 45 -17.31 -3.43 -4.13
CA ASP A 45 -17.84 -2.28 -4.87
C ASP A 45 -19.11 -2.66 -5.63
N ALA A 46 -19.08 -3.78 -6.35
CA ALA A 46 -20.23 -4.31 -7.09
C ALA A 46 -21.48 -4.55 -6.20
N PHE A 47 -21.26 -4.83 -4.91
CA PHE A 47 -22.33 -5.11 -3.95
C PHE A 47 -22.79 -3.86 -3.18
N TYR A 48 -21.86 -3.06 -2.65
CA TYR A 48 -22.15 -1.99 -1.69
C TYR A 48 -22.31 -0.61 -2.31
N ASN A 49 -21.67 -0.32 -3.45
CA ASN A 49 -21.54 1.06 -3.91
C ASN A 49 -22.83 1.65 -4.51
N ARG A 50 -23.89 0.86 -4.64
CA ARG A 50 -25.20 1.32 -5.12
C ARG A 50 -25.86 2.33 -4.18
N ASN A 51 -25.45 2.40 -2.90
CA ASN A 51 -26.06 3.23 -1.87
C ASN A 51 -25.04 4.06 -1.05
N THR A 52 -23.80 4.19 -1.53
CA THR A 52 -22.74 4.93 -0.82
C THR A 52 -22.10 5.98 -1.72
N ASN A 53 -21.74 7.13 -1.15
CA ASN A 53 -20.97 8.17 -1.84
C ASN A 53 -19.45 7.93 -1.66
N LEU A 54 -18.98 6.69 -1.84
CA LEU A 54 -17.57 6.38 -1.69
C LEU A 54 -16.77 6.89 -2.89
N ASP A 55 -15.59 7.43 -2.61
CA ASP A 55 -14.63 7.83 -3.62
C ASP A 55 -13.83 6.61 -4.09
N VAL A 56 -14.36 5.91 -5.10
CA VAL A 56 -13.80 4.67 -5.66
C VAL A 56 -12.38 4.89 -6.20
N ASP A 57 -12.15 6.00 -6.88
CA ASP A 57 -10.85 6.34 -7.45
C ASP A 57 -9.81 6.55 -6.35
N LEU A 58 -10.21 7.17 -5.23
CA LEU A 58 -9.35 7.32 -4.08
C LEU A 58 -9.04 5.97 -3.40
N ILE A 59 -9.99 5.04 -3.32
CA ILE A 59 -9.74 3.69 -2.78
C ILE A 59 -8.72 2.95 -3.65
N TYR A 60 -8.90 2.93 -4.97
CA TYR A 60 -7.92 2.31 -5.88
C TYR A 60 -6.55 2.98 -5.78
N THR A 61 -6.52 4.31 -5.68
CA THR A 61 -5.29 5.07 -5.44
C THR A 61 -4.61 4.62 -4.14
N GLY A 62 -5.37 4.46 -3.06
CA GLY A 62 -4.90 3.91 -1.79
C GLY A 62 -4.32 2.52 -1.93
N ILE A 63 -5.06 1.59 -2.56
CA ILE A 63 -4.62 0.20 -2.75
C ILE A 63 -3.28 0.16 -3.51
N ILE A 64 -3.12 0.95 -4.56
CA ILE A 64 -1.90 0.94 -5.37
C ILE A 64 -0.71 1.58 -4.63
N LEU A 65 -0.95 2.60 -3.80
CA LEU A 65 0.11 3.43 -3.23
C LEU A 65 0.46 3.14 -1.76
N HIS A 66 -0.41 2.48 -0.99
CA HIS A 66 -0.25 2.34 0.47
C HIS A 66 1.13 1.80 0.87
N ASP A 67 1.63 0.84 0.09
CA ASP A 67 2.88 0.11 0.33
C ASP A 67 4.04 0.52 -0.57
N ILE A 68 3.90 1.62 -1.33
CA ILE A 68 4.91 2.00 -2.32
C ILE A 68 6.30 2.25 -1.70
N GLY A 69 6.38 2.62 -0.42
CA GLY A 69 7.66 2.81 0.26
C GLY A 69 8.46 1.51 0.46
N LYS A 70 7.85 0.32 0.32
CA LYS A 70 8.55 -0.96 0.43
C LYS A 70 9.66 -1.11 -0.61
N ILE A 71 9.57 -0.40 -1.74
CA ILE A 71 10.60 -0.40 -2.79
C ILE A 71 11.96 0.12 -2.32
N TYR A 72 12.00 0.86 -1.21
CA TYR A 72 13.22 1.35 -0.58
C TYR A 72 13.60 0.51 0.63
N GLU A 73 12.62 0.13 1.45
CA GLU A 73 12.84 -0.61 2.69
C GLU A 73 13.23 -2.07 2.44
N TYR A 74 12.70 -2.71 1.39
CA TYR A 74 12.93 -4.11 1.11
C TYR A 74 13.63 -4.33 -0.23
N TYR A 75 14.39 -5.41 -0.30
CA TYR A 75 15.04 -5.87 -1.52
C TYR A 75 15.18 -7.39 -1.52
N ILE A 76 15.46 -7.96 -2.70
CA ILE A 76 15.74 -9.39 -2.86
C ILE A 76 17.26 -9.59 -3.02
N TYR A 77 17.85 -10.45 -2.20
CA TYR A 77 19.25 -10.86 -2.32
C TYR A 77 19.34 -12.37 -2.40
N ASN A 78 19.85 -12.90 -3.51
CA ASN A 78 19.92 -14.34 -3.79
C ASN A 78 18.57 -15.06 -3.58
N GLY A 79 17.48 -14.45 -4.05
CA GLY A 79 16.12 -14.99 -3.92
C GLY A 79 15.47 -14.80 -2.54
N ILE A 80 16.18 -14.20 -1.58
CA ILE A 80 15.71 -14.03 -0.20
C ILE A 80 15.37 -12.55 0.05
N PRO A 81 14.16 -12.22 0.52
CA PRO A 81 13.83 -10.88 1.00
C PRO A 81 14.73 -10.42 2.14
N LYS A 82 15.15 -9.16 2.10
CA LYS A 82 15.96 -8.49 3.13
C LYS A 82 15.48 -7.06 3.35
N ILE A 83 15.77 -6.54 4.55
CA ILE A 83 15.57 -5.13 4.90
C ILE A 83 16.82 -4.36 4.49
N ASN A 84 16.66 -3.25 3.79
CA ASN A 84 17.72 -2.31 3.48
C ASN A 84 18.08 -1.51 4.74
N PRO A 85 19.32 -1.65 5.28
CA PRO A 85 19.72 -0.97 6.51
C PRO A 85 19.60 0.55 6.44
N GLU A 86 19.81 1.15 5.26
CA GLU A 86 19.72 2.60 5.02
C GLU A 86 18.33 3.17 5.35
N TYR A 87 17.28 2.38 5.09
CA TYR A 87 15.89 2.81 5.20
C TYR A 87 15.15 2.19 6.39
N SER A 88 15.76 1.20 7.04
CA SER A 88 15.15 0.41 8.13
C SER A 88 14.72 1.25 9.35
N LEU A 89 15.38 2.38 9.59
CA LEU A 89 15.04 3.28 10.70
C LEU A 89 13.87 4.23 10.37
N ILE A 90 13.52 4.38 9.09
CA ILE A 90 12.48 5.30 8.61
C ILE A 90 11.17 4.53 8.40
N GLY A 91 11.25 3.37 7.73
CA GLY A 91 10.10 2.52 7.44
C GLY A 91 9.27 2.95 6.23
N HIS A 92 8.65 1.97 5.56
CA HIS A 92 7.94 2.16 4.29
C HIS A 92 6.75 3.14 4.35
N LEU A 93 6.05 3.31 5.48
CA LEU A 93 4.94 4.27 5.56
C LEU A 93 5.43 5.70 5.32
N ILE A 94 6.51 6.07 6.00
CA ILE A 94 7.09 7.42 5.89
C ILE A 94 7.76 7.59 4.52
N LEU A 95 8.46 6.56 4.03
CA LEU A 95 9.09 6.59 2.70
C LEU A 95 8.05 6.68 1.58
N GLY A 96 6.91 6.00 1.72
CA GLY A 96 5.78 6.06 0.81
C GLY A 96 5.14 7.44 0.78
N ASP A 97 4.86 8.03 1.94
CA ASP A 97 4.34 9.41 2.05
C ASP A 97 5.27 10.41 1.37
N GLN A 98 6.58 10.32 1.65
CA GLN A 98 7.59 11.21 1.07
C GLN A 98 7.66 11.08 -0.46
N LEU A 99 7.63 9.84 -0.98
CA LEU A 99 7.65 9.58 -2.42
C LEU A 99 6.42 10.17 -3.09
N VAL A 100 5.23 9.89 -2.56
CA VAL A 100 3.97 10.37 -3.15
C VAL A 100 3.88 11.90 -3.07
N LEU A 101 4.25 12.50 -1.95
CA LEU A 101 4.28 13.95 -1.79
C LEU A 101 5.22 14.64 -2.79
N LYS A 102 6.37 14.03 -3.10
CA LYS A 102 7.29 14.53 -4.13
C LYS A 102 6.57 14.68 -5.48
N PHE A 103 5.87 13.64 -5.93
CA PHE A 103 5.16 13.66 -7.20
C PHE A 103 3.92 14.57 -7.19
N ILE A 104 3.19 14.66 -6.08
CA ILE A 104 2.07 15.59 -5.94
C ILE A 104 2.55 17.04 -6.11
N LYS A 105 3.71 17.40 -5.53
CA LYS A 105 4.28 18.76 -5.64
C LYS A 105 4.67 19.15 -7.07
N GLU A 106 4.80 18.19 -7.99
CA GLU A 106 5.05 18.45 -9.42
C GLU A 106 3.75 18.69 -10.21
N ILE A 107 2.59 18.56 -9.57
CA ILE A 107 1.29 18.82 -10.19
C ILE A 107 0.84 20.22 -9.76
N ARG A 108 0.73 21.11 -10.74
CA ARG A 108 0.27 22.47 -10.51
C ARG A 108 -1.17 22.45 -9.99
N ASP A 109 -1.45 23.25 -8.98
CA ASP A 109 -2.79 23.46 -8.41
C ASP A 109 -3.46 22.16 -7.89
N PHE A 110 -2.66 21.21 -7.36
CA PHE A 110 -3.18 19.98 -6.79
C PHE A 110 -4.07 20.26 -5.55
N PRO A 111 -5.30 19.71 -5.46
CA PRO A 111 -6.21 20.01 -4.36
C PRO A 111 -5.64 19.58 -3.01
N LYS A 112 -5.58 20.51 -2.05
CA LYS A 112 -4.95 20.25 -0.75
C LYS A 112 -5.67 19.16 0.06
N ASP A 113 -6.99 19.11 -0.03
CA ASP A 113 -7.79 18.08 0.63
C ASP A 113 -7.47 16.68 0.07
N LEU A 114 -7.41 16.54 -1.25
CA LEU A 114 -7.04 15.29 -1.91
C LEU A 114 -5.61 14.87 -1.55
N GLU A 115 -4.66 15.82 -1.47
CA GLU A 115 -3.30 15.53 -1.01
C GLU A 115 -3.34 14.92 0.39
N ASN A 116 -4.04 15.57 1.33
CA ASN A 116 -4.13 15.09 2.70
C ASN A 116 -4.79 13.72 2.78
N ARG A 117 -5.86 13.46 2.01
CA ARG A 117 -6.53 12.15 1.97
C ARG A 117 -5.60 11.05 1.44
N ILE A 118 -4.89 11.28 0.33
CA ILE A 118 -3.94 10.30 -0.22
C ILE A 118 -2.81 9.98 0.78
N ARG A 119 -2.26 11.02 1.43
CA ARG A 119 -1.21 10.85 2.43
C ARG A 119 -1.72 10.10 3.66
N HIS A 120 -2.95 10.38 4.09
CA HIS A 120 -3.60 9.67 5.20
C HIS A 120 -3.77 8.19 4.89
N LEU A 121 -4.20 7.83 3.67
CA LEU A 121 -4.29 6.42 3.26
C LEU A 121 -2.98 5.66 3.48
N ILE A 122 -1.86 6.26 3.08
CA ILE A 122 -0.53 5.66 3.27
C ILE A 122 -0.17 5.60 4.76
N LEU A 123 -0.39 6.67 5.51
CA LEU A 123 0.02 6.74 6.92
C LEU A 123 -0.91 5.99 7.88
N SER A 124 -2.09 5.59 7.43
CA SER A 124 -3.11 4.96 8.28
C SER A 124 -3.42 3.51 7.92
N HIS A 125 -2.90 2.95 6.82
CA HIS A 125 -3.35 1.64 6.32
C HIS A 125 -3.08 0.47 7.27
N HIS A 126 -2.08 0.59 8.16
CA HIS A 126 -1.86 -0.37 9.25
C HIS A 126 -2.99 -0.37 10.29
N GLY A 127 -3.90 0.61 10.27
CA GLY A 127 -5.14 0.64 11.02
C GLY A 127 -5.01 1.11 12.46
N ARG A 128 -4.04 0.56 13.20
CA ARG A 128 -3.90 0.79 14.65
C ARG A 128 -2.49 1.17 15.05
N LYS A 129 -2.37 2.02 16.06
CA LYS A 129 -1.07 2.45 16.59
C LYS A 129 -0.26 1.27 17.13
N GLU A 130 -0.90 0.32 17.80
CA GLU A 130 -0.26 -0.92 18.27
C GLU A 130 0.23 -1.84 17.14
N TRP A 131 -0.25 -1.63 15.90
CA TRP A 131 0.19 -2.36 14.71
C TRP A 131 1.24 -1.57 13.91
N GLY A 132 1.76 -0.47 14.48
CA GLY A 132 2.78 0.37 13.87
C GLY A 132 2.23 1.41 12.91
N SER A 133 0.93 1.73 12.98
CA SER A 133 0.34 2.85 12.24
C SER A 133 0.65 4.18 12.92
N PRO A 134 1.22 5.19 12.23
CA PRO A 134 1.36 6.56 12.73
C PRO A 134 0.03 7.18 13.18
N VAL A 135 -1.02 6.96 12.40
CA VAL A 135 -2.38 7.45 12.64
C VAL A 135 -3.40 6.35 12.33
N GLU A 136 -4.59 6.45 12.91
CA GLU A 136 -5.70 5.53 12.61
C GLU A 136 -6.49 6.04 11.40
N PRO A 137 -7.19 5.18 10.64
CA PRO A 137 -8.10 5.60 9.58
C PRO A 137 -9.12 6.61 10.11
N GLN A 138 -9.41 7.68 9.35
CA GLN A 138 -10.29 8.77 9.79
C GLN A 138 -11.45 9.04 8.83
N PHE A 139 -11.56 8.28 7.75
CA PHE A 139 -12.63 8.39 6.76
C PHE A 139 -12.91 7.03 6.10
N PRO A 140 -14.09 6.85 5.48
CA PRO A 140 -14.54 5.54 4.99
C PRO A 140 -13.56 4.86 4.03
N GLU A 141 -12.96 5.59 3.09
CA GLU A 141 -12.00 5.01 2.15
C GLU A 141 -10.72 4.51 2.85
N ALA A 142 -10.28 5.17 3.93
CA ALA A 142 -9.13 4.73 4.72
C ALA A 142 -9.43 3.48 5.57
N GLU A 143 -10.65 3.38 6.10
CA GLU A 143 -11.12 2.18 6.80
C GLU A 143 -11.17 1.00 5.84
N ILE A 144 -11.77 1.19 4.66
CA ILE A 144 -11.85 0.15 3.63
C ILE A 144 -10.45 -0.31 3.21
N LEU A 145 -9.52 0.63 2.94
CA LEU A 145 -8.14 0.30 2.61
C LEU A 145 -7.47 -0.57 3.69
N HIS A 146 -7.62 -0.18 4.96
CA HIS A 146 -7.09 -0.95 6.09
C HIS A 146 -7.66 -2.38 6.12
N TYR A 147 -8.98 -2.54 5.96
CA TYR A 147 -9.60 -3.87 5.96
C TYR A 147 -9.15 -4.71 4.77
N LEU A 148 -8.99 -4.12 3.59
CA LEU A 148 -8.49 -4.83 2.40
C LEU A 148 -7.07 -5.36 2.63
N ASP A 149 -6.16 -4.52 3.12
CA ASP A 149 -4.78 -4.91 3.46
C ASP A 149 -4.78 -6.04 4.51
N MET A 150 -5.56 -5.87 5.58
CA MET A 150 -5.66 -6.85 6.65
C MET A 150 -6.23 -8.20 6.17
N ILE A 151 -7.25 -8.20 5.30
CA ILE A 151 -7.84 -9.42 4.74
C ILE A 151 -6.78 -10.15 3.90
N ASP A 152 -6.20 -9.49 2.91
CA ASP A 152 -5.24 -10.13 2.00
C ASP A 152 -4.02 -10.68 2.76
N SER A 153 -3.43 -9.85 3.63
CA SER A 153 -2.24 -10.21 4.40
C SER A 153 -2.49 -11.41 5.34
N ARG A 154 -3.65 -11.46 6.02
CA ARG A 154 -4.00 -12.56 6.93
C ARG A 154 -4.39 -13.83 6.20
N PHE A 155 -5.15 -13.73 5.12
CA PHE A 155 -5.51 -14.90 4.32
C PHE A 155 -4.26 -15.59 3.77
N LYS A 156 -3.30 -14.82 3.24
CA LYS A 156 -2.04 -15.40 2.74
C LYS A 156 -1.21 -16.03 3.85
N LEU A 157 -1.14 -15.40 5.02
CA LEU A 157 -0.44 -15.95 6.18
C LEU A 157 -1.06 -17.27 6.65
N ASN A 158 -2.37 -17.29 6.87
CA ASN A 158 -3.06 -18.43 7.48
C ASN A 158 -3.29 -19.59 6.49
N ALA A 159 -3.43 -19.31 5.19
CA ALA A 159 -3.52 -20.37 4.18
C ALA A 159 -2.24 -21.23 4.09
N LYS A 160 -1.08 -20.67 4.51
CA LYS A 160 0.19 -21.41 4.59
C LYS A 160 0.31 -22.24 5.87
N SER A 161 -0.35 -21.88 6.97
CA SER A 161 -0.30 -22.63 8.23
C SER A 161 -1.28 -23.81 8.29
N SER A 162 -2.25 -23.86 7.37
CA SER A 162 -3.29 -24.90 7.32
C SER A 162 -2.98 -26.04 6.34
N ARG A 163 -1.75 -26.12 5.82
CA ARG A 163 -1.24 -27.20 4.97
C ARG A 163 -0.02 -27.82 5.63
#